data_AF-S3V5I7-F1
#
_entry.id   AF-S3V5I7-F1
#
_cell.length_a   1.000
_cell.length_b   1.000
_cell.length_c   1.000
_cell.angle_alpha   90.00
_cell.angle_beta   90.00
_cell.angle_gamma   90.00
#
_symmetry.space_group_name_H-M   'P 1'
#
loop_
_entity.id
_entity.type
_entity.pdbx_description
1 polymer ?
#
loop_
_entity_poly.entity_id
_entity_poly.type
_entity_poly.pdbx_seq_one_letter_code
_entity_poly.pdbx_strand_id
1 'polypeptide(L)'
;MKNRLGSFLSILTLLFVDGLFSHVRPPLLFSPESLERKPIQGIGEPDPAKKESFPTYWGGSTLTQEDKQIQGLKVTTFTLEGGAWIQHKKVKLSANRIEVIGKEAYKAFLKYGVEVDDQENGTTLKAGTGEYDKYAETVIIKDRPRLFFKDKTGKTTVISAQTIERQLSTKITKLVGGVVITHPDVTILCKEALFKESENVITTDPNPFLLSKDRYLTGVKLSFYTSENRILLEQNTVLFQTSYEKRQTEDGKETTEKIITILKGDRLESSNDENKERVISLKGNSTIFRKNVKITAETLESLGTDSRTIRGRKNVRIHDRENYLILSGNVLDYFRKEEYMHVTDDGKMEFLDSKSGAVTTTMTAQEFERFLDKDETVIRGNVYIKAKGSQAMGEYATYYEKDETIYLEGNPRVDRAGKILRAGKILFYPREGRAILTEGVHLGN
;
A
#
# COMPACT_ATOMS: atom_id res chain seq x y z
N MET A 1 -30.91 54.90 38.56
CA MET A 1 -30.63 53.77 39.47
C MET A 1 -29.54 52.93 38.80
N LYS A 2 -28.26 53.04 39.23
CA LYS A 2 -27.58 52.16 40.22
C LYS A 2 -27.72 50.68 39.82
N ASN A 3 -26.70 49.89 39.47
CA ASN A 3 -25.29 49.88 39.87
C ASN A 3 -24.36 49.28 38.79
N ARG A 4 -23.15 49.85 38.73
CA ARG A 4 -21.88 49.29 38.23
C ARG A 4 -21.23 48.42 39.33
N LEU A 5 -20.37 47.47 38.94
CA LEU A 5 -19.08 47.07 39.56
C LEU A 5 -18.51 45.97 38.62
N GLY A 6 -17.36 46.12 37.94
CA GLY A 6 -15.98 46.17 38.45
C GLY A 6 -15.39 44.74 38.40
N SER A 7 -14.19 44.40 37.90
CA SER A 7 -12.94 45.10 37.64
C SER A 7 -12.04 44.19 36.76
N PHE A 8 -11.51 44.65 35.63
CA PHE A 8 -10.09 44.96 35.36
C PHE A 8 -8.99 44.35 36.26
N LEU A 9 -8.11 43.58 35.59
CA LEU A 9 -6.64 43.71 35.47
C LEU A 9 -5.74 43.40 36.69
N SER A 10 -4.74 42.53 36.49
CA SER A 10 -3.31 42.89 36.67
C SER A 10 -2.36 41.79 36.18
N ILE A 11 -1.54 42.18 35.22
CA ILE A 11 -0.22 41.62 34.90
C ILE A 11 0.74 42.12 35.98
N LEU A 12 1.56 41.23 36.56
CA LEU A 12 2.77 41.65 37.27
C LEU A 12 3.91 40.67 36.98
N THR A 13 4.83 41.14 36.15
CA THR A 13 6.22 40.69 36.05
C THR A 13 7.01 41.25 37.23
N LEU A 14 7.82 40.40 37.88
CA LEU A 14 8.93 40.85 38.72
C LEU A 14 10.06 39.82 38.61
N LEU A 15 11.14 40.27 37.98
CA LEU A 15 12.49 39.71 38.05
C LEU A 15 13.09 40.06 39.41
N PHE A 16 13.70 39.10 40.09
CA PHE A 16 14.93 39.35 40.86
C PHE A 16 15.78 38.07 40.89
N VAL A 17 17.08 38.31 40.73
CA VAL A 17 18.19 37.37 40.58
C VAL A 17 19.00 37.37 41.89
N ASP A 18 19.73 36.27 42.08
CA ASP A 18 20.85 36.01 43.00
C ASP A 18 20.61 35.54 44.44
N GLY A 19 21.33 34.47 44.79
CA GLY A 19 21.69 34.17 46.18
C GLY A 19 21.83 32.70 46.53
N LEU A 20 22.86 32.04 45.99
CA LEU A 20 23.57 30.87 46.53
C LEU A 20 23.20 30.46 47.97
N PHE A 21 22.46 29.36 48.12
CA PHE A 21 22.63 28.46 49.27
C PHE A 21 22.53 27.01 48.81
N SER A 22 23.59 26.28 49.14
CA SER A 22 23.82 24.88 48.90
C SER A 22 22.75 24.01 49.57
N HIS A 23 21.82 23.47 48.79
CA HIS A 23 21.12 22.26 49.21
C HIS A 23 22.03 21.06 48.96
N VAL A 24 22.98 20.87 49.87
CA VAL A 24 23.61 19.58 50.11
C VAL A 24 22.48 18.66 50.57
N ARG A 25 21.95 17.84 49.64
CA ARG A 25 21.20 16.66 50.06
C ARG A 25 22.13 15.88 51.00
N PRO A 26 21.66 15.44 52.18
CA PRO A 26 22.49 14.57 53.00
C PRO A 26 22.95 13.40 52.13
N PRO A 27 24.23 12.98 52.23
CA PRO A 27 24.68 11.82 51.49
C PRO A 27 23.76 10.66 51.86
N LEU A 28 23.08 10.10 50.87
CA LEU A 28 22.40 8.83 51.03
C LEU A 28 23.50 7.83 51.38
N LEU A 29 23.53 7.41 52.64
CA LEU A 29 24.24 6.21 53.05
C LEU A 29 23.57 5.05 52.32
N PHE A 30 24.10 4.70 51.16
CA PHE A 30 23.82 3.41 50.56
C PHE A 30 24.39 2.37 51.51
N SER A 31 23.51 1.65 52.20
CA SER A 31 23.87 0.30 52.68
C SER A 31 24.37 -0.50 51.46
N PRO A 32 25.39 -1.36 51.59
CA PRO A 32 25.85 -2.20 50.48
C PRO A 32 24.75 -3.12 49.91
N GLU A 33 23.57 -3.18 50.53
CA GLU A 33 22.48 -4.10 50.19
C GLU A 33 21.47 -3.57 49.15
N SER A 34 21.58 -2.33 48.64
CA SER A 34 20.63 -1.82 47.63
C SER A 34 21.21 -1.61 46.23
N LEU A 35 22.42 -2.11 45.97
CA LEU A 35 22.87 -2.44 44.61
C LEU A 35 22.56 -3.91 44.34
N GLU A 36 21.27 -4.25 44.32
CA GLU A 36 20.86 -5.40 43.51
C GLU A 36 21.16 -5.02 42.06
N ARG A 37 22.38 -5.36 41.62
CA ARG A 37 22.60 -5.68 40.22
C ARG A 37 21.48 -6.64 39.87
N LYS A 38 20.53 -6.23 39.02
CA LYS A 38 19.71 -7.22 38.31
C LYS A 38 20.70 -8.24 37.78
N PRO A 39 20.64 -9.51 38.20
CA PRO A 39 21.56 -10.50 37.69
C PRO A 39 21.41 -10.44 36.17
N ILE A 40 22.51 -10.17 35.49
CA ILE A 40 22.60 -10.50 34.08
C ILE A 40 22.32 -12.00 34.08
N GLN A 41 21.18 -12.39 33.49
CA GLN A 41 20.79 -13.79 33.37
C GLN A 41 22.02 -14.56 32.87
N GLY A 42 22.55 -15.38 33.77
CA GLY A 42 23.80 -16.09 33.54
C GLY A 42 23.65 -16.99 32.34
N ILE A 43 24.70 -17.08 31.53
CA ILE A 43 24.84 -18.13 30.55
C ILE A 43 24.71 -19.47 31.29
N GLY A 44 23.56 -20.14 31.16
CA GLY A 44 23.34 -21.49 31.67
C GLY A 44 22.41 -21.64 32.89
N GLU A 45 21.77 -20.58 33.40
CA GLU A 45 20.67 -20.77 34.38
C GLU A 45 19.31 -20.85 33.67
N PRO A 46 18.58 -21.97 33.80
CA PRO A 46 17.23 -22.08 33.24
C PRO A 46 16.32 -21.06 33.92
N ASP A 47 15.61 -20.27 33.12
CA ASP A 47 14.51 -19.43 33.61
C ASP A 47 13.49 -20.32 34.35
N PRO A 48 13.26 -20.13 35.67
CA PRO A 48 12.37 -20.98 36.45
C PRO A 48 10.91 -20.95 35.96
N ALA A 49 10.55 -20.02 35.07
CA ALA A 49 9.23 -19.96 34.43
C ALA A 49 9.07 -20.88 33.20
N LYS A 50 10.16 -21.39 32.59
CA LYS A 50 10.10 -22.27 31.41
C LYS A 50 10.32 -23.73 31.80
N LYS A 51 9.21 -24.45 32.04
CA LYS A 51 9.19 -25.88 32.45
C LYS A 51 9.39 -26.91 31.33
N GLU A 52 9.53 -26.52 30.07
CA GLU A 52 9.70 -27.48 28.98
C GLU A 52 11.18 -27.68 28.62
N SER A 53 11.81 -28.70 29.22
CA SER A 53 13.06 -29.25 28.68
C SER A 53 12.71 -30.26 27.59
N PHE A 54 12.72 -29.84 26.33
CA PHE A 54 12.63 -30.77 25.21
C PHE A 54 14.03 -31.36 24.92
N PRO A 55 14.12 -32.65 24.53
CA PRO A 55 15.39 -33.26 24.22
C PRO A 55 16.01 -32.57 22.99
N THR A 56 17.28 -32.18 23.12
CA THR A 56 18.10 -31.66 22.01
C THR A 56 19.22 -32.66 21.79
N TYR A 57 19.27 -33.24 20.59
CA TYR A 57 20.32 -34.17 20.21
C TYR A 57 21.35 -33.45 19.37
N TRP A 58 22.60 -33.84 19.45
CA TRP A 58 23.66 -33.28 18.63
C TRP A 58 24.73 -34.33 18.37
N GLY A 59 25.47 -34.18 17.28
CA GLY A 59 26.48 -35.14 16.88
C GLY A 59 27.36 -34.66 15.73
N GLY A 60 28.43 -35.39 15.49
CA GLY A 60 29.39 -35.18 14.41
C GLY A 60 30.32 -36.39 14.31
N SER A 61 31.10 -36.48 13.23
CA SER A 61 32.09 -37.55 13.07
C SER A 61 33.26 -37.42 14.03
N THR A 62 33.53 -36.19 14.51
CA THR A 62 34.58 -35.90 15.48
C THR A 62 34.02 -35.05 16.61
N LEU A 63 34.37 -35.42 17.84
CA LEU A 63 33.96 -34.75 19.07
C LEU A 63 35.21 -34.41 19.89
N THR A 64 35.38 -33.15 20.24
CA THR A 64 36.38 -32.71 21.23
C THR A 64 35.65 -32.08 22.42
N GLN A 65 36.06 -32.40 23.64
CA GLN A 65 35.51 -31.85 24.87
C GLN A 65 36.57 -31.04 25.60
N GLU A 66 36.23 -29.83 26.02
CA GLU A 66 37.09 -28.94 26.79
C GLU A 66 36.29 -28.26 27.90
N ASP A 67 36.86 -28.16 29.10
CA ASP A 67 36.29 -27.33 30.16
C ASP A 67 36.85 -25.92 30.06
N LYS A 68 35.97 -24.94 29.79
CA LYS A 68 36.32 -23.52 29.66
C LYS A 68 35.76 -22.72 30.83
N GLN A 69 36.46 -21.67 31.22
CA GLN A 69 35.94 -20.70 32.18
C GLN A 69 35.33 -19.52 31.42
N ILE A 70 34.01 -19.44 31.39
CA ILE A 70 33.26 -18.36 30.72
C ILE A 70 32.63 -17.51 31.81
N GLN A 71 33.01 -16.22 31.89
CA GLN A 71 32.50 -15.27 32.91
C GLN A 71 32.66 -15.78 34.37
N GLY A 72 33.73 -16.53 34.65
CA GLY A 72 34.03 -17.08 35.98
C GLY A 72 33.42 -18.46 36.26
N LEU A 73 32.46 -18.92 35.45
CA LEU A 73 31.82 -20.23 35.57
C LEU A 73 32.56 -21.28 34.74
N LYS A 74 32.78 -22.47 35.32
CA LYS A 74 33.31 -23.63 34.59
C LYS A 74 32.20 -24.23 33.74
N VAL A 75 32.38 -24.23 32.42
CA VAL A 75 31.41 -24.76 31.48
C VAL A 75 32.11 -25.71 30.51
N THR A 76 31.57 -26.91 30.39
CA THR A 76 32.03 -27.88 29.40
C THR A 76 31.57 -27.47 28.01
N THR A 77 32.51 -27.35 27.09
CA THR A 77 32.31 -27.00 25.68
C THR A 77 32.65 -28.20 24.82
N PHE A 78 31.81 -28.50 23.84
CA PHE A 78 32.02 -29.56 22.85
C PHE A 78 32.24 -28.94 21.48
N THR A 79 33.29 -29.37 20.77
CA THR A 79 33.49 -29.05 19.36
C THR A 79 33.13 -30.25 18.51
N LEU A 80 32.19 -30.06 17.58
CA LEU A 80 31.70 -31.05 16.63
C LEU A 80 32.23 -30.72 15.24
N GLU A 81 32.80 -31.70 14.55
CA GLU A 81 33.29 -31.59 13.17
C GLU A 81 32.91 -32.83 12.34
N GLY A 82 33.00 -32.73 11.02
CA GLY A 82 32.68 -33.81 10.08
C GLY A 82 31.19 -34.13 10.06
N GLY A 83 30.38 -33.26 9.45
CA GLY A 83 28.93 -33.41 9.40
C GLY A 83 28.25 -33.09 10.73
N ALA A 84 28.65 -31.98 11.38
CA ALA A 84 28.12 -31.59 12.68
C ALA A 84 26.65 -31.14 12.59
N TRP A 85 25.83 -31.55 13.56
CA TRP A 85 24.42 -31.21 13.61
C TRP A 85 23.87 -31.08 15.04
N ILE A 86 22.77 -30.34 15.16
CA ILE A 86 21.90 -30.22 16.32
C ILE A 86 20.46 -30.47 15.85
N GLN A 87 19.73 -31.36 16.50
CA GLN A 87 18.31 -31.60 16.29
C GLN A 87 17.53 -30.92 17.43
N HIS A 88 16.79 -29.87 17.07
CA HIS A 88 15.85 -29.19 17.95
C HIS A 88 14.43 -29.54 17.50
N LYS A 89 13.73 -30.40 18.24
CA LYS A 89 12.39 -30.88 17.85
C LYS A 89 12.42 -31.41 16.40
N LYS A 90 11.70 -30.78 15.46
CA LYS A 90 11.67 -31.12 14.02
C LYS A 90 12.65 -30.31 13.16
N VAL A 91 13.39 -29.38 13.76
CA VAL A 91 14.34 -28.51 13.06
C VAL A 91 15.74 -29.08 13.21
N LYS A 92 16.40 -29.31 12.08
CA LYS A 92 17.79 -29.75 12.04
C LYS A 92 18.69 -28.56 11.73
N LEU A 93 19.64 -28.27 12.61
CA LEU A 93 20.71 -27.31 12.38
C LEU A 93 21.99 -28.09 12.04
N SER A 94 22.70 -27.70 11.01
CA SER A 94 23.97 -28.33 10.61
C SER A 94 25.00 -27.30 10.20
N ALA A 95 26.27 -27.62 10.44
CA ALA A 95 27.39 -26.84 9.93
C ALA A 95 28.65 -27.70 9.80
N ASN A 96 29.68 -27.14 9.17
CA ASN A 96 30.99 -27.80 9.10
C ASN A 96 31.63 -27.95 10.48
N ARG A 97 31.45 -26.94 11.34
CA ARG A 97 31.87 -26.97 12.75
C ARG A 97 30.80 -26.38 13.64
N ILE A 98 30.49 -27.04 14.75
CA ILE A 98 29.57 -26.54 15.78
C ILE A 98 30.27 -26.58 17.13
N GLU A 99 30.30 -25.45 17.83
CA GLU A 99 30.74 -25.35 19.22
C GLU A 99 29.51 -25.31 20.14
N VAL A 100 29.31 -26.36 20.93
CA VAL A 100 28.16 -26.55 21.82
C VAL A 100 28.56 -26.28 23.26
N ILE A 101 27.78 -25.46 23.96
CA ILE A 101 27.98 -25.14 25.37
C ILE A 101 27.04 -25.99 26.22
N GLY A 102 27.61 -26.79 27.11
CA GLY A 102 26.90 -27.70 28.02
C GLY A 102 26.38 -28.96 27.33
N LYS A 103 26.20 -30.03 28.11
CA LYS A 103 25.73 -31.34 27.61
C LYS A 103 24.36 -31.25 26.95
N GLU A 104 23.50 -30.37 27.45
CA GLU A 104 22.14 -30.18 26.94
C GLU A 104 22.04 -29.15 25.79
N ALA A 105 23.18 -28.67 25.27
CA ALA A 105 23.27 -27.69 24.19
C ALA A 105 22.49 -26.39 24.47
N TYR A 106 22.77 -25.73 25.60
CA TYR A 106 22.10 -24.49 25.99
C TYR A 106 22.31 -23.38 24.96
N LYS A 107 23.54 -23.31 24.43
CA LYS A 107 23.95 -22.39 23.38
C LYS A 107 24.89 -23.10 22.42
N ALA A 108 24.81 -22.77 21.14
CA ALA A 108 25.77 -23.27 20.16
C ALA A 108 26.16 -22.22 19.12
N PHE A 109 27.40 -22.32 18.63
CA PHE A 109 27.95 -21.49 17.57
C PHE A 109 28.25 -22.36 16.35
N LEU A 110 27.54 -22.09 15.26
CA LEU A 110 27.63 -22.79 14.00
C LEU A 110 28.55 -22.00 13.06
N LYS A 111 29.57 -22.65 12.49
CA LYS A 111 30.64 -21.98 11.71
C LYS A 111 30.86 -22.68 10.38
N TYR A 112 31.26 -21.87 9.39
CA TYR A 112 31.72 -22.29 8.06
C TYR A 112 30.67 -22.99 7.21
N GLY A 113 29.50 -22.36 7.04
CA GLY A 113 28.41 -22.93 6.25
C GLY A 113 27.38 -23.57 7.16
N VAL A 114 26.37 -22.78 7.48
CA VAL A 114 25.25 -23.14 8.33
C VAL A 114 24.04 -23.44 7.46
N GLU A 115 23.36 -24.53 7.78
CA GLU A 115 22.07 -24.91 7.20
C GLU A 115 21.09 -25.22 8.32
N VAL A 116 19.92 -24.59 8.29
CA VAL A 116 18.81 -24.86 9.21
C VAL A 116 17.63 -25.35 8.39
N ASP A 117 17.27 -26.62 8.56
CA ASP A 117 16.22 -27.29 7.80
C ASP A 117 15.02 -27.55 8.70
N ASP A 118 13.89 -26.92 8.37
CA ASP A 118 12.59 -27.19 8.97
C ASP A 118 11.73 -27.97 7.97
N GLN A 119 11.81 -29.29 8.10
CA GLN A 119 11.16 -30.25 7.22
C GLN A 119 9.64 -30.18 7.26
N GLU A 120 9.06 -29.71 8.37
CA GLU A 120 7.61 -29.57 8.50
C GLU A 120 7.10 -28.33 7.78
N ASN A 121 7.87 -27.24 7.81
CA ASN A 121 7.45 -25.95 7.30
C ASN A 121 8.00 -25.59 5.90
N GLY A 122 8.75 -26.50 5.27
CA GLY A 122 9.35 -26.27 3.95
C GLY A 122 10.31 -25.06 3.93
N THR A 123 10.94 -24.77 5.06
CA THR A 123 11.82 -23.61 5.25
C THR A 123 13.24 -24.07 5.47
N THR A 124 14.15 -23.59 4.62
CA THR A 124 15.58 -23.83 4.75
C THR A 124 16.32 -22.51 4.88
N LEU A 125 17.17 -22.36 5.89
CA LEU A 125 18.06 -21.23 6.04
C LEU A 125 19.50 -21.63 5.69
N LYS A 126 20.25 -20.74 5.03
CA LYS A 126 21.67 -20.94 4.71
C LYS A 126 22.47 -19.70 5.03
N ALA A 127 23.64 -19.84 5.64
CA ALA A 127 24.50 -18.71 6.00
C ALA A 127 25.96 -19.12 6.23
N GLY A 128 26.87 -18.16 6.46
CA GLY A 128 28.25 -18.47 6.83
C GLY A 128 28.40 -18.84 8.31
N THR A 129 27.67 -18.17 9.20
CA THR A 129 27.72 -18.37 10.65
C THR A 129 26.33 -18.34 11.28
N GLY A 130 26.21 -18.94 12.47
CA GLY A 130 24.95 -19.00 13.20
C GLY A 130 25.13 -19.14 14.71
N GLU A 131 24.16 -18.64 15.45
CA GLU A 131 24.07 -18.72 16.90
C GLU A 131 22.72 -19.36 17.25
N TYR A 132 22.76 -20.45 18.01
CA TYR A 132 21.57 -21.15 18.49
C TYR A 132 21.46 -20.96 20.01
N ASP A 133 20.25 -20.66 20.47
CA ASP A 133 19.89 -20.58 21.88
C ASP A 133 18.69 -21.48 22.15
N LYS A 134 18.89 -22.49 23.00
CA LYS A 134 17.87 -23.49 23.30
C LYS A 134 16.70 -22.91 24.08
N TYR A 135 16.97 -22.06 25.08
CA TYR A 135 15.93 -21.56 25.97
C TYR A 135 15.13 -20.43 25.36
N ALA A 136 15.78 -19.58 24.56
CA ALA A 136 15.09 -18.61 23.73
C ALA A 136 14.35 -19.27 22.57
N GLU A 137 14.71 -20.51 22.20
CA GLU A 137 14.26 -21.21 21.00
C GLU A 137 14.52 -20.37 19.74
N THR A 138 15.71 -19.78 19.65
CA THR A 138 16.09 -18.87 18.55
C THR A 138 17.32 -19.36 17.82
N VAL A 139 17.34 -19.13 16.52
CA VAL A 139 18.55 -19.19 15.71
C VAL A 139 18.79 -17.86 15.01
N ILE A 140 19.99 -17.30 15.15
CA ILE A 140 20.44 -16.09 14.47
C ILE A 140 21.51 -16.49 13.47
N ILE A 141 21.35 -16.14 12.20
CA ILE A 141 22.32 -16.44 11.15
C ILE A 141 22.83 -15.18 10.46
N LYS A 142 24.12 -15.19 10.11
CA LYS A 142 24.88 -14.05 9.57
C LYS A 142 25.80 -14.51 8.44
N ASP A 143 26.50 -13.56 7.82
CA ASP A 143 27.43 -13.78 6.70
C ASP A 143 26.73 -14.34 5.46
N ARG A 144 26.02 -13.44 4.75
CA ARG A 144 25.19 -13.74 3.56
C ARG A 144 24.04 -14.72 3.84
N PRO A 145 23.22 -14.47 4.87
CA PRO A 145 22.10 -15.35 5.19
C PRO A 145 21.04 -15.32 4.08
N ARG A 146 20.49 -16.49 3.78
CA ARG A 146 19.39 -16.70 2.84
C ARG A 146 18.35 -17.63 3.45
N LEU A 147 17.09 -17.29 3.27
CA LEU A 147 15.93 -18.12 3.59
C LEU A 147 15.30 -18.59 2.28
N PHE A 148 15.01 -19.87 2.20
CA PHE A 148 14.26 -20.51 1.12
C PHE A 148 12.97 -21.06 1.72
N PHE A 149 11.85 -20.60 1.21
CA PHE A 149 10.53 -21.02 1.64
C PHE A 149 9.74 -21.55 0.46
N LYS A 150 9.32 -22.80 0.53
CA LYS A 150 8.45 -23.42 -0.48
C LYS A 150 7.04 -23.49 0.07
N ASP A 151 6.12 -22.76 -0.55
CA ASP A 151 4.72 -22.81 -0.15
C ASP A 151 4.02 -24.10 -0.60
N LYS A 152 2.79 -24.31 -0.13
CA LYS A 152 1.96 -25.48 -0.49
C LYS A 152 1.61 -25.55 -1.98
N THR A 153 1.71 -24.43 -2.71
CA THR A 153 1.49 -24.38 -4.17
C THR A 153 2.75 -24.75 -4.95
N GLY A 154 3.89 -24.91 -4.26
CA GLY A 154 5.18 -25.25 -4.84
C GLY A 154 6.01 -24.04 -5.26
N LYS A 155 5.49 -22.81 -5.10
CA LYS A 155 6.27 -21.59 -5.39
C LYS A 155 7.33 -21.41 -4.32
N THR A 156 8.52 -21.00 -4.75
CA THR A 156 9.66 -20.79 -3.86
C THR A 156 9.90 -19.29 -3.68
N THR A 157 9.87 -18.84 -2.43
CA THR A 157 10.27 -17.49 -2.03
C THR A 157 11.69 -17.55 -1.47
N VAL A 158 12.56 -16.68 -1.98
CA VAL A 158 13.96 -16.56 -1.53
C VAL A 158 14.12 -15.20 -0.88
N ILE A 159 14.64 -15.17 0.34
CA ILE A 159 14.85 -13.94 1.10
C ILE A 159 16.32 -13.82 1.49
N SER A 160 16.91 -12.66 1.27
CA SER A 160 18.26 -12.33 1.76
C SER A 160 18.23 -11.08 2.63
N ALA A 161 19.09 -11.03 3.64
CA ALA A 161 19.24 -9.91 4.56
C ALA A 161 20.69 -9.87 5.09
N GLN A 162 21.04 -8.90 5.94
CA GLN A 162 22.31 -8.91 6.68
C GLN A 162 22.27 -9.88 7.85
N THR A 163 21.13 -9.98 8.53
CA THR A 163 20.90 -10.91 9.65
C THR A 163 19.50 -11.49 9.55
N ILE A 164 19.38 -12.78 9.81
CA ILE A 164 18.08 -13.46 9.94
C ILE A 164 18.01 -14.06 11.33
N GLU A 165 16.98 -13.70 12.09
CA GLU A 165 16.67 -14.25 13.41
C GLU A 165 15.35 -15.01 13.32
N ARG A 166 15.36 -16.30 13.65
CA ARG A 166 14.17 -17.16 13.58
C ARG A 166 13.84 -17.72 14.95
N GLN A 167 12.60 -17.50 15.37
CA GLN A 167 12.01 -18.15 16.54
C GLN A 167 11.47 -19.53 16.12
N LEU A 168 12.08 -20.58 16.66
CA LEU A 168 11.82 -21.98 16.29
C LEU A 168 10.44 -22.46 16.77
N SER A 169 9.96 -21.99 17.92
CA SER A 169 8.64 -22.33 18.47
C SER A 169 7.50 -21.71 17.68
N THR A 170 7.57 -20.40 17.44
CA THR A 170 6.48 -19.62 16.84
C THR A 170 6.57 -19.56 15.31
N LYS A 171 7.66 -20.03 14.72
CA LYS A 171 7.92 -19.98 13.26
C LYS A 171 7.82 -18.55 12.71
N ILE A 172 8.35 -17.61 13.50
CA ILE A 172 8.47 -16.21 13.13
C ILE A 172 9.92 -15.97 12.76
N THR A 173 10.14 -15.30 11.62
CA THR A 173 11.47 -14.93 11.16
C THR A 173 11.57 -13.41 11.00
N LYS A 174 12.48 -12.79 11.74
CA LYS A 174 12.86 -11.39 11.62
C LYS A 174 14.06 -11.25 10.68
N LEU A 175 13.92 -10.38 9.70
CA LEU A 175 14.89 -10.11 8.63
C LEU A 175 15.39 -8.68 8.82
N VAL A 176 16.71 -8.50 8.98
CA VAL A 176 17.28 -7.19 9.32
C VAL A 176 18.40 -6.82 8.37
N GLY A 177 18.33 -5.58 7.86
CA GLY A 177 19.38 -4.93 7.08
C GLY A 177 19.34 -5.31 5.60
N GLY A 178 18.86 -4.39 4.76
CA GLY A 178 18.88 -4.53 3.30
C GLY A 178 18.15 -5.79 2.82
N VAL A 179 16.90 -5.95 3.24
CA VAL A 179 16.10 -7.15 2.97
C VAL A 179 15.63 -7.14 1.52
N VAL A 180 15.91 -8.24 0.83
CA VAL A 180 15.44 -8.53 -0.54
C VAL A 180 14.63 -9.81 -0.50
N ILE A 181 13.37 -9.74 -0.88
CA ILE A 181 12.44 -10.86 -0.96
C ILE A 181 12.11 -11.09 -2.43
N THR A 182 12.45 -12.26 -2.96
CA THR A 182 12.18 -12.65 -4.34
C THR A 182 11.17 -13.78 -4.35
N HIS A 183 9.99 -13.53 -4.90
CA HIS A 183 8.94 -14.50 -5.20
C HIS A 183 8.74 -14.53 -6.73
N PRO A 184 8.23 -15.62 -7.34
CA PRO A 184 8.19 -15.73 -8.81
C PRO A 184 7.58 -14.52 -9.56
N ASP A 185 6.59 -13.87 -8.97
CA ASP A 185 5.84 -12.77 -9.60
C ASP A 185 6.22 -11.36 -9.07
N VAL A 186 6.95 -11.29 -7.95
CA VAL A 186 7.23 -10.03 -7.24
C VAL A 186 8.61 -10.02 -6.57
N THR A 187 9.24 -8.87 -6.53
CA THR A 187 10.44 -8.62 -5.71
C THR A 187 10.16 -7.47 -4.75
N ILE A 188 10.47 -7.64 -3.46
CA ILE A 188 10.28 -6.63 -2.43
C ILE A 188 11.64 -6.24 -1.85
N LEU A 189 11.89 -4.95 -1.73
CA LEU A 189 13.08 -4.34 -1.15
C LEU A 189 12.66 -3.50 0.05
N CYS A 190 13.27 -3.74 1.21
CA CYS A 190 12.97 -3.02 2.45
C CYS A 190 14.18 -3.07 3.40
N LYS A 191 14.14 -2.32 4.50
CA LYS A 191 15.24 -2.35 5.48
C LYS A 191 15.05 -3.50 6.46
N GLU A 192 13.82 -3.75 6.88
CA GLU A 192 13.46 -4.82 7.82
C GLU A 192 12.15 -5.49 7.39
N ALA A 193 12.03 -6.78 7.65
CA ALA A 193 10.79 -7.50 7.43
C ALA A 193 10.56 -8.58 8.50
N LEU A 194 9.30 -8.91 8.71
CA LEU A 194 8.86 -9.99 9.58
C LEU A 194 8.09 -11.00 8.72
N PHE A 195 8.59 -12.22 8.65
CA PHE A 195 7.92 -13.34 8.00
C PHE A 195 7.26 -14.21 9.06
N LYS A 196 5.92 -14.23 9.06
CA LYS A 196 5.13 -15.17 9.83
C LYS A 196 4.85 -16.39 8.96
N GLU A 197 5.67 -17.41 9.11
CA GLU A 197 5.68 -18.53 8.18
C GLU A 197 4.41 -19.37 8.26
N SER A 198 3.85 -19.54 9.47
CA SER A 198 2.58 -20.27 9.65
C SER A 198 1.38 -19.59 8.99
N GLU A 199 1.45 -18.27 8.83
CA GLU A 199 0.41 -17.46 8.17
C GLU A 199 0.73 -17.23 6.68
N ASN A 200 1.92 -17.59 6.19
CA ASN A 200 2.43 -17.23 4.86
C ASN A 200 2.44 -15.71 4.59
N VAL A 201 2.67 -14.90 5.62
CA VAL A 201 2.62 -13.43 5.52
C VAL A 201 3.97 -12.80 5.81
N ILE A 202 4.47 -12.02 4.86
CA ILE A 202 5.62 -11.14 5.04
C ILE A 202 5.12 -9.71 5.24
N THR A 203 5.54 -9.08 6.33
CA THR A 203 5.29 -7.65 6.60
C THR A 203 6.60 -6.89 6.60
N THR A 204 6.60 -5.65 6.11
CA THR A 204 7.81 -4.83 6.01
C THR A 204 7.78 -3.66 6.99
N ASP A 205 8.95 -3.07 7.19
CA ASP A 205 9.07 -1.72 7.73
C ASP A 205 8.59 -0.65 6.72
N PRO A 206 8.52 0.62 7.15
CA PRO A 206 8.06 1.70 6.29
C PRO A 206 8.88 1.98 5.04
N ASN A 207 8.18 2.41 4.00
CA ASN A 207 8.73 2.72 2.67
C ASN A 207 9.37 1.50 1.96
N PRO A 208 8.68 0.35 1.89
CA PRO A 208 9.13 -0.75 1.06
C PRO A 208 8.95 -0.40 -0.42
N PHE A 209 9.72 -1.06 -1.26
CA PHE A 209 9.57 -1.03 -2.71
C PHE A 209 9.20 -2.42 -3.20
N LEU A 210 8.08 -2.55 -3.91
CA LEU A 210 7.70 -3.79 -4.57
C LEU A 210 7.74 -3.58 -6.09
N LEU A 211 8.41 -4.51 -6.77
CA LEU A 211 8.55 -4.58 -8.22
C LEU A 211 7.82 -5.81 -8.76
N SER A 212 7.02 -5.64 -9.79
CA SER A 212 6.29 -6.73 -10.45
C SER A 212 6.09 -6.42 -11.93
N LYS A 213 6.88 -7.05 -12.81
CA LYS A 213 6.91 -6.78 -14.26
C LYS A 213 6.94 -5.27 -14.55
N ASP A 214 5.82 -4.70 -15.00
CA ASP A 214 5.66 -3.29 -15.39
C ASP A 214 5.10 -2.38 -14.28
N ARG A 215 5.13 -2.88 -13.03
CA ARG A 215 4.55 -2.21 -11.86
C ARG A 215 5.58 -1.98 -10.78
N TYR A 216 5.48 -0.82 -10.17
CA TYR A 216 6.23 -0.43 -8.99
C TYR A 216 5.26 0.08 -7.94
N LEU A 217 5.33 -0.47 -6.73
CA LEU A 217 4.43 -0.15 -5.63
C LEU A 217 5.22 0.26 -4.38
N THR A 218 4.69 1.24 -3.65
CA THR A 218 5.22 1.68 -2.36
C THR A 218 4.10 2.22 -1.46
N GLY A 219 4.39 2.34 -0.16
CA GLY A 219 3.48 2.82 0.88
C GLY A 219 4.16 2.85 2.25
N VAL A 220 3.41 3.02 3.33
CA VAL A 220 3.99 3.00 4.69
C VAL A 220 4.07 1.58 5.25
N LYS A 221 3.18 0.67 4.87
CA LYS A 221 3.26 -0.72 5.33
C LYS A 221 2.82 -1.66 4.22
N LEU A 222 3.64 -2.67 3.95
CA LEU A 222 3.36 -3.71 2.97
C LEU A 222 3.17 -5.03 3.69
N SER A 223 2.09 -5.73 3.34
CA SER A 223 1.86 -7.13 3.69
C SER A 223 1.73 -7.95 2.41
N PHE A 224 2.56 -8.99 2.27
CA PHE A 224 2.55 -9.91 1.14
C PHE A 224 2.19 -11.31 1.62
N TYR A 225 1.07 -11.83 1.12
CA TYR A 225 0.57 -13.16 1.40
C TYR A 225 1.08 -14.11 0.31
N THR A 226 2.14 -14.85 0.61
CA THR A 226 2.92 -15.58 -0.41
C THR A 226 2.08 -16.66 -1.10
N SER A 227 1.19 -17.34 -0.37
CA SER A 227 0.34 -18.42 -0.91
C SER A 227 -0.81 -17.91 -1.80
N GLU A 228 -1.28 -16.69 -1.57
CA GLU A 228 -2.41 -16.10 -2.31
C GLU A 228 -1.96 -15.16 -3.43
N ASN A 229 -0.67 -14.83 -3.48
CA ASN A 229 -0.13 -13.73 -4.28
C ASN A 229 -0.91 -12.41 -4.04
N ARG A 230 -1.35 -12.20 -2.79
CA ARG A 230 -2.12 -11.04 -2.36
C ARG A 230 -1.19 -10.00 -1.74
N ILE A 231 -1.36 -8.76 -2.15
CA ILE A 231 -0.58 -7.62 -1.69
C ILE A 231 -1.54 -6.64 -1.02
N LEU A 232 -1.18 -6.20 0.19
CA LEU A 232 -1.86 -5.13 0.91
C LEU A 232 -0.85 -4.04 1.22
N LEU A 233 -1.15 -2.83 0.77
CA LEU A 233 -0.41 -1.61 1.09
C LEU A 233 -1.32 -0.69 1.90
N GLU A 234 -0.76 -0.12 2.96
CA GLU A 234 -1.46 0.80 3.86
C GLU A 234 -0.70 2.13 3.94
N GLN A 235 -1.48 3.21 3.90
CA GLN A 235 -1.12 4.62 3.98
C GLN A 235 -0.16 5.11 2.88
N ASN A 236 -0.47 6.29 2.33
CA ASN A 236 0.33 6.94 1.28
C ASN A 236 0.70 5.97 0.15
N THR A 237 -0.24 5.12 -0.25
CA THR A 237 0.02 4.06 -1.21
C THR A 237 0.15 4.68 -2.60
N VAL A 238 1.17 4.25 -3.33
CA VAL A 238 1.39 4.67 -4.72
C VAL A 238 1.75 3.45 -5.55
N LEU A 239 1.03 3.26 -6.66
CA LEU A 239 1.34 2.29 -7.70
C LEU A 239 1.62 3.05 -8.99
N PHE A 240 2.78 2.78 -9.58
CA PHE A 240 3.15 3.21 -10.91
C PHE A 240 3.05 2.01 -11.83
N GLN A 241 2.29 2.17 -12.91
CA GLN A 241 2.08 1.13 -13.91
C GLN A 241 2.42 1.69 -15.29
N THR A 242 3.23 0.95 -16.03
CA THR A 242 3.52 1.22 -17.43
C THR A 242 2.68 0.32 -18.32
N SER A 243 2.10 0.87 -19.39
CA SER A 243 1.46 0.11 -20.45
C SER A 243 1.80 0.71 -21.82
N TYR A 244 1.52 -0.05 -22.89
CA TYR A 244 1.64 0.42 -24.26
C TYR A 244 0.25 0.46 -24.89
N GLU A 245 -0.10 1.58 -25.49
CA GLU A 245 -1.38 1.76 -26.19
C GLU A 245 -1.09 2.05 -27.66
N LYS A 246 -1.89 1.44 -28.55
CA LYS A 246 -1.83 1.74 -29.98
C LYS A 246 -2.70 2.96 -30.25
N ARG A 247 -2.16 3.93 -30.98
CA ARG A 247 -2.92 5.06 -31.53
C ARG A 247 -2.75 5.09 -33.04
N GLN A 248 -3.86 5.31 -33.75
CA GLN A 248 -3.79 5.73 -35.15
C GLN A 248 -3.57 7.24 -35.19
N THR A 249 -2.57 7.68 -35.94
CA THR A 249 -2.39 9.10 -36.27
C THR A 249 -3.42 9.54 -37.30
N GLU A 250 -3.62 10.85 -37.47
CA GLU A 250 -4.48 11.41 -38.52
C GLU A 250 -4.13 10.88 -39.93
N ASP A 251 -2.86 10.55 -40.18
CA ASP A 251 -2.37 9.94 -41.43
C ASP A 251 -2.62 8.41 -41.55
N GLY A 252 -3.36 7.80 -40.62
CA GLY A 252 -3.67 6.36 -40.61
C GLY A 252 -2.52 5.44 -40.20
N LYS A 253 -1.36 5.97 -39.78
CA LYS A 253 -0.25 5.17 -39.24
C LYS A 253 -0.52 4.74 -37.79
N GLU A 254 -0.36 3.45 -37.51
CA GLU A 254 -0.33 2.95 -36.12
C GLU A 254 1.00 3.34 -35.45
N THR A 255 0.89 4.04 -34.33
CA THR A 255 2.00 4.33 -33.43
C THR A 255 1.73 3.69 -32.07
N THR A 256 2.77 3.23 -31.41
CA THR A 256 2.67 2.68 -30.05
C THR A 256 3.20 3.71 -29.06
N GLU A 257 2.33 4.22 -28.18
CA GLU A 257 2.70 5.20 -27.15
C GLU A 257 2.87 4.48 -25.80
N LYS A 258 3.92 4.85 -25.07
CA LYS A 258 4.15 4.39 -23.69
C LYS A 258 3.31 5.25 -22.74
N ILE A 259 2.40 4.62 -22.01
CA ILE A 259 1.51 5.27 -21.05
C ILE A 259 1.94 4.93 -19.63
N ILE A 260 2.09 5.97 -18.81
CA ILE A 260 2.33 5.84 -17.37
C ILE A 260 1.03 6.16 -16.65
N THR A 261 0.53 5.20 -15.87
CA THR A 261 -0.61 5.38 -14.97
C THR A 261 -0.10 5.38 -13.54
N ILE A 262 -0.48 6.42 -12.77
CA ILE A 262 -0.16 6.54 -11.35
C ILE A 262 -1.46 6.37 -10.57
N LEU A 263 -1.49 5.41 -9.65
CA LEU A 263 -2.60 5.16 -8.75
C LEU A 263 -2.15 5.53 -7.33
N LYS A 264 -2.94 6.35 -6.64
CA LYS A 264 -2.66 6.81 -5.27
C LYS A 264 -3.89 6.68 -4.37
N GLY A 265 -3.71 6.22 -3.14
CA GLY A 265 -4.78 6.17 -2.14
C GLY A 265 -4.27 5.81 -0.75
N ASP A 266 -5.19 5.73 0.21
CA ASP A 266 -4.87 5.41 1.60
C ASP A 266 -4.66 3.90 1.81
N ARG A 267 -5.30 3.06 1.00
CA ARG A 267 -5.12 1.61 1.03
C ARG A 267 -5.20 1.04 -0.38
N LEU A 268 -4.22 0.21 -0.75
CA LEU A 268 -4.21 -0.54 -1.99
C LEU A 268 -4.20 -2.03 -1.67
N GLU A 269 -5.14 -2.75 -2.26
CA GLU A 269 -5.24 -4.20 -2.15
C GLU A 269 -5.22 -4.82 -3.53
N SER A 270 -4.39 -5.84 -3.70
CA SER A 270 -4.23 -6.53 -4.97
C SER A 270 -4.38 -8.03 -4.73
N SER A 271 -5.47 -8.61 -5.21
CA SER A 271 -5.87 -9.99 -4.99
C SER A 271 -6.41 -10.60 -6.29
N ASN A 272 -6.74 -11.89 -6.28
CA ASN A 272 -7.50 -12.51 -7.34
C ASN A 272 -8.96 -12.66 -6.88
N ASP A 273 -9.91 -12.50 -7.80
CA ASP A 273 -11.33 -12.75 -7.54
C ASP A 273 -11.69 -14.25 -7.64
N GLU A 274 -12.98 -14.56 -7.51
CA GLU A 274 -13.51 -15.93 -7.63
C GLU A 274 -13.21 -16.58 -8.99
N ASN A 275 -13.12 -15.77 -10.05
CA ASN A 275 -12.79 -16.20 -11.40
C ASN A 275 -11.27 -16.28 -11.65
N LYS A 276 -10.46 -16.08 -10.60
CA LYS A 276 -9.00 -15.97 -10.67
C LYS A 276 -8.51 -14.80 -11.53
N GLU A 277 -9.36 -13.83 -11.84
CA GLU A 277 -8.96 -12.57 -12.43
C GLU A 277 -8.32 -11.68 -11.37
N ARG A 278 -7.32 -10.90 -11.77
CA ARG A 278 -6.67 -9.95 -10.86
C ARG A 278 -7.60 -8.78 -10.59
N VAL A 279 -7.75 -8.40 -9.32
CA VAL A 279 -8.43 -7.19 -8.89
C VAL A 279 -7.46 -6.30 -8.12
N ILE A 280 -7.45 -5.02 -8.46
CA ILE A 280 -6.73 -3.98 -7.72
C ILE A 280 -7.78 -3.03 -7.15
N SER A 281 -7.91 -2.98 -5.83
CA SER A 281 -8.82 -2.08 -5.12
C SER A 281 -8.01 -0.99 -4.43
N LEU A 282 -8.42 0.27 -4.62
CA LEU A 282 -7.82 1.47 -4.06
C LEU A 282 -8.89 2.19 -3.25
N LYS A 283 -8.66 2.38 -1.95
CA LYS A 283 -9.63 2.97 -1.01
C LYS A 283 -9.03 4.17 -0.30
N GLY A 284 -9.86 5.18 -0.09
CA GLY A 284 -9.52 6.42 0.61
C GLY A 284 -8.67 7.34 -0.28
N ASN A 285 -9.20 8.54 -0.55
CA ASN A 285 -8.55 9.55 -1.40
C ASN A 285 -8.03 8.98 -2.75
N SER A 286 -8.76 8.01 -3.31
CA SER A 286 -8.33 7.23 -4.46
C SER A 286 -8.22 8.12 -5.70
N THR A 287 -7.05 8.10 -6.32
CA THR A 287 -6.72 8.91 -7.49
C THR A 287 -6.03 8.04 -8.54
N ILE A 288 -6.54 8.07 -9.76
CA ILE A 288 -5.83 7.60 -10.96
C ILE A 288 -5.38 8.84 -11.74
N PHE A 289 -4.11 8.90 -12.08
CA PHE A 289 -3.52 9.96 -12.87
C PHE A 289 -2.87 9.36 -14.13
N ARG A 290 -3.29 9.89 -15.28
CA ARG A 290 -2.65 9.71 -16.59
C ARG A 290 -2.32 11.11 -17.14
N LYS A 291 -1.65 11.16 -18.29
CA LYS A 291 -1.25 12.41 -18.96
C LYS A 291 -2.44 13.38 -19.11
N ASN A 292 -3.50 12.93 -19.76
CA ASN A 292 -4.65 13.77 -20.13
C ASN A 292 -5.84 13.64 -19.18
N VAL A 293 -5.86 12.62 -18.32
CA VAL A 293 -7.02 12.31 -17.47
C VAL A 293 -6.60 12.13 -16.02
N LYS A 294 -7.38 12.72 -15.11
CA LYS A 294 -7.31 12.44 -13.68
C LYS A 294 -8.67 11.99 -13.18
N ILE A 295 -8.75 10.81 -12.57
CA ILE A 295 -9.96 10.28 -11.93
C ILE A 295 -9.75 10.27 -10.43
N THR A 296 -10.70 10.78 -9.67
CA THR A 296 -10.72 10.68 -8.20
C THR A 296 -12.03 10.08 -7.72
N ALA A 297 -12.00 9.29 -6.64
CA ALA A 297 -13.20 8.77 -5.97
C ALA A 297 -12.86 8.35 -4.52
N GLU A 298 -13.87 7.96 -3.73
CA GLU A 298 -13.62 7.32 -2.43
C GLU A 298 -13.05 5.90 -2.60
N THR A 299 -13.54 5.17 -3.61
CA THR A 299 -13.06 3.83 -3.97
C THR A 299 -12.90 3.71 -5.48
N LEU A 300 -11.78 3.15 -5.92
CA LEU A 300 -11.50 2.78 -7.31
C LEU A 300 -11.11 1.31 -7.37
N GLU A 301 -11.71 0.55 -8.27
CA GLU A 301 -11.38 -0.85 -8.51
C GLU A 301 -11.02 -1.05 -9.98
N SER A 302 -9.94 -1.80 -10.22
CA SER A 302 -9.56 -2.25 -11.55
C SER A 302 -9.65 -3.76 -11.61
N LEU A 303 -10.44 -4.26 -12.57
CA LEU A 303 -10.67 -5.69 -12.81
C LEU A 303 -9.97 -6.14 -14.10
N GLY A 304 -9.38 -7.32 -14.05
CA GLY A 304 -8.65 -7.93 -15.16
C GLY A 304 -7.15 -7.60 -15.13
N THR A 305 -6.34 -8.47 -15.74
CA THR A 305 -4.88 -8.29 -15.85
C THR A 305 -4.48 -7.09 -16.73
N ASP A 306 -5.35 -6.69 -17.63
CA ASP A 306 -5.25 -5.57 -18.56
C ASP A 306 -6.03 -4.33 -18.10
N SER A 307 -6.61 -4.37 -16.90
CA SER A 307 -7.52 -3.33 -16.39
C SER A 307 -8.72 -3.09 -17.32
N ARG A 308 -9.31 -4.16 -17.88
CA ARG A 308 -10.50 -4.12 -18.75
C ARG A 308 -11.61 -3.23 -18.20
N THR A 309 -11.87 -3.31 -16.90
CA THR A 309 -12.92 -2.52 -16.25
C THR A 309 -12.34 -1.71 -15.10
N ILE A 310 -12.69 -0.42 -15.04
CA ILE A 310 -12.40 0.47 -13.91
C ILE A 310 -13.73 0.92 -13.31
N ARG A 311 -13.90 0.69 -12.01
CA ARG A 311 -15.10 1.08 -11.26
C ARG A 311 -14.77 2.15 -10.26
N GLY A 312 -15.50 3.26 -10.27
CA GLY A 312 -15.42 4.31 -9.26
C GLY A 312 -16.70 4.37 -8.44
N ARG A 313 -16.56 4.54 -7.12
CA ARG A 313 -17.69 4.66 -6.20
C ARG A 313 -17.50 5.83 -5.26
N LYS A 314 -18.58 6.62 -5.12
CA LYS A 314 -18.75 7.87 -4.36
C LYS A 314 -17.77 8.98 -4.73
N ASN A 315 -18.29 10.20 -4.86
CA ASN A 315 -17.48 11.40 -5.14
C ASN A 315 -16.56 11.21 -6.36
N VAL A 316 -17.05 10.54 -7.40
CA VAL A 316 -16.29 10.33 -8.63
C VAL A 316 -16.14 11.67 -9.34
N ARG A 317 -14.91 12.00 -9.72
CA ARG A 317 -14.59 13.19 -10.53
C ARG A 317 -13.51 12.83 -11.55
N ILE A 318 -13.85 12.96 -12.82
CA ILE A 318 -13.02 12.70 -13.99
C ILE A 318 -12.69 14.07 -14.59
N HIS A 319 -11.46 14.51 -14.43
CA HIS A 319 -10.94 15.71 -15.08
C HIS A 319 -10.26 15.30 -16.38
N ASP A 320 -10.94 15.59 -17.48
CA ASP A 320 -10.41 15.46 -18.82
C ASP A 320 -9.77 16.78 -19.25
N ARG A 321 -8.45 16.76 -19.35
CA ARG A 321 -7.63 17.94 -19.64
C ARG A 321 -7.48 18.19 -21.13
N GLU A 322 -7.73 17.18 -21.94
CA GLU A 322 -7.68 17.27 -23.40
C GLU A 322 -8.94 17.96 -23.91
N ASN A 323 -10.09 17.55 -23.39
CA ASN A 323 -11.39 18.14 -23.75
C ASN A 323 -11.83 19.28 -22.82
N TYR A 324 -10.98 19.68 -21.86
CA TYR A 324 -11.23 20.76 -20.91
C TYR A 324 -12.62 20.64 -20.27
N LEU A 325 -12.91 19.48 -19.70
CA LEU A 325 -14.19 19.20 -19.04
C LEU A 325 -13.98 18.38 -17.77
N ILE A 326 -14.97 18.43 -16.89
CA ILE A 326 -15.01 17.63 -15.68
C ILE A 326 -16.35 16.91 -15.61
N LEU A 327 -16.29 15.58 -15.60
CA LEU A 327 -17.45 14.72 -15.39
C LEU A 327 -17.43 14.18 -13.96
N SER A 328 -18.54 14.28 -13.25
CA SER A 328 -18.68 13.82 -11.86
C SER A 328 -19.99 13.10 -11.62
N GLY A 329 -19.99 12.24 -10.61
CA GLY A 329 -21.13 11.45 -10.14
C GLY A 329 -20.71 10.56 -8.97
N ASN A 330 -21.54 9.61 -8.57
CA ASN A 330 -21.25 8.68 -7.48
C ASN A 330 -20.94 7.28 -7.96
N VAL A 331 -21.30 6.94 -9.20
CA VAL A 331 -20.98 5.65 -9.80
C VAL A 331 -20.31 5.90 -11.15
N LEU A 332 -19.15 5.28 -11.34
CA LEU A 332 -18.46 5.18 -12.61
C LEU A 332 -18.22 3.72 -12.94
N ASP A 333 -18.59 3.31 -14.14
CA ASP A 333 -18.12 2.08 -14.77
C ASP A 333 -17.46 2.44 -16.11
N TYR A 334 -16.16 2.19 -16.21
CA TYR A 334 -15.37 2.43 -17.41
C TYR A 334 -14.91 1.09 -18.00
N PHE A 335 -15.35 0.84 -19.22
CA PHE A 335 -15.04 -0.34 -20.01
C PHE A 335 -13.98 0.04 -21.04
N ARG A 336 -12.72 -0.28 -20.72
CA ARG A 336 -11.56 0.25 -21.45
C ARG A 336 -11.48 -0.26 -22.88
N LYS A 337 -11.84 -1.52 -23.12
CA LYS A 337 -11.77 -2.15 -24.45
C LYS A 337 -12.86 -1.62 -25.37
N GLU A 338 -14.02 -1.36 -24.80
CA GLU A 338 -15.20 -0.79 -25.46
C GLU A 338 -15.13 0.73 -25.56
N GLU A 339 -14.09 1.35 -25.00
CA GLU A 339 -13.90 2.81 -24.98
C GLU A 339 -15.13 3.56 -24.45
N TYR A 340 -15.80 2.95 -23.47
CA TYR A 340 -17.12 3.40 -22.99
C TYR A 340 -17.10 3.68 -21.49
N MET A 341 -17.50 4.89 -21.10
CA MET A 341 -17.67 5.30 -19.71
C MET A 341 -19.13 5.58 -19.40
N HIS A 342 -19.57 5.08 -18.25
CA HIS A 342 -20.91 5.29 -17.75
C HIS A 342 -20.84 5.92 -16.36
N VAL A 343 -21.37 7.13 -16.22
CA VAL A 343 -21.42 7.89 -14.96
C VAL A 343 -22.86 8.14 -14.56
N THR A 344 -23.22 7.70 -13.36
CA THR A 344 -24.57 7.81 -12.79
C THR A 344 -24.53 8.28 -11.34
N ASP A 345 -25.73 8.55 -10.82
CA ASP A 345 -25.99 8.98 -9.44
C ASP A 345 -25.34 10.35 -9.15
N ASP A 346 -26.15 11.41 -9.21
CA ASP A 346 -25.72 12.83 -9.16
C ASP A 346 -24.76 13.24 -10.30
N GLY A 347 -25.12 12.84 -11.53
CA GLY A 347 -24.34 13.12 -12.73
C GLY A 347 -24.24 14.62 -13.02
N LYS A 348 -23.01 15.11 -13.18
CA LYS A 348 -22.70 16.50 -13.48
C LYS A 348 -21.51 16.62 -14.43
N MET A 349 -21.64 17.44 -15.46
CA MET A 349 -20.58 17.81 -16.40
C MET A 349 -20.31 19.33 -16.33
N GLU A 350 -19.06 19.70 -16.11
CA GLU A 350 -18.58 21.09 -16.08
C GLU A 350 -17.65 21.32 -17.28
N PHE A 351 -18.02 22.21 -18.19
CA PHE A 351 -17.17 22.64 -19.28
C PHE A 351 -16.25 23.77 -18.80
N LEU A 352 -14.97 23.69 -19.17
CA LEU A 352 -13.97 24.65 -18.77
C LEU A 352 -13.55 25.52 -19.95
N ASP A 353 -13.24 26.78 -19.68
CA ASP A 353 -12.52 27.62 -20.63
C ASP A 353 -11.06 27.12 -20.76
N SER A 354 -10.59 26.96 -22.00
CA SER A 354 -9.28 26.34 -22.27
C SER A 354 -8.08 27.17 -21.82
N LYS A 355 -8.26 28.49 -21.64
CA LYS A 355 -7.18 29.42 -21.23
C LYS A 355 -7.15 29.63 -19.72
N SER A 356 -8.32 29.83 -19.12
CA SER A 356 -8.45 30.21 -17.71
C SER A 356 -8.81 29.03 -16.78
N GLY A 357 -9.33 27.93 -17.33
CA GLY A 357 -9.85 26.80 -16.54
C GLY A 357 -11.13 27.12 -15.77
N ALA A 358 -11.75 28.28 -16.00
CA ALA A 358 -13.01 28.65 -15.35
C ALA A 358 -14.18 27.86 -15.93
N VAL A 359 -15.16 27.51 -15.08
CA VAL A 359 -16.38 26.82 -15.53
C VAL A 359 -17.23 27.78 -16.36
N THR A 360 -17.51 27.42 -17.61
CA THR A 360 -18.35 28.21 -18.53
C THR A 360 -19.81 27.77 -18.49
N THR A 361 -20.01 26.44 -18.48
CA THR A 361 -21.32 25.79 -18.51
C THR A 361 -21.30 24.59 -17.57
N THR A 362 -22.40 24.39 -16.86
CA THR A 362 -22.65 23.21 -16.04
C THR A 362 -23.87 22.49 -16.59
N MET A 363 -23.81 21.16 -16.66
CA MET A 363 -24.92 20.31 -17.04
C MET A 363 -25.12 19.23 -15.99
N THR A 364 -26.37 18.93 -15.65
CA THR A 364 -26.74 17.87 -14.71
C THR A 364 -27.78 16.95 -15.35
N ALA A 365 -27.68 15.66 -15.08
CA ALA A 365 -28.61 14.64 -15.58
C ALA A 365 -28.52 13.38 -14.71
N GLN A 366 -29.42 12.42 -14.94
CA GLN A 366 -29.38 11.14 -14.24
C GLN A 366 -28.24 10.24 -14.71
N GLU A 367 -27.92 10.31 -16.00
CA GLU A 367 -27.00 9.38 -16.66
C GLU A 367 -26.16 10.09 -17.73
N PHE A 368 -24.86 9.78 -17.73
CA PHE A 368 -23.90 10.22 -18.73
C PHE A 368 -23.19 8.99 -19.30
N GLU A 369 -23.38 8.76 -20.59
CA GLU A 369 -22.77 7.68 -21.36
C GLU A 369 -21.78 8.29 -22.36
N ARG A 370 -20.49 8.07 -22.17
CA ARG A 370 -19.43 8.65 -23.00
C ARG A 370 -18.74 7.57 -23.83
N PHE A 371 -18.80 7.73 -25.14
CA PHE A 371 -18.22 6.86 -26.16
C PHE A 371 -16.95 7.54 -26.69
N LEU A 372 -15.80 7.13 -26.17
CA LEU A 372 -14.50 7.75 -26.47
C LEU A 372 -14.03 7.44 -27.90
N ASP A 373 -14.50 6.34 -28.50
CA ASP A 373 -14.23 5.98 -29.90
C ASP A 373 -14.96 6.90 -30.90
N LYS A 374 -16.07 7.48 -30.47
CA LYS A 374 -16.93 8.36 -31.27
C LYS A 374 -16.77 9.84 -30.94
N ASP A 375 -16.04 10.16 -29.87
CA ASP A 375 -15.95 11.52 -29.35
C ASP A 375 -17.34 12.10 -29.02
N GLU A 376 -18.21 11.26 -28.42
CA GLU A 376 -19.61 11.57 -28.13
C GLU A 376 -19.96 11.28 -26.66
N THR A 377 -20.77 12.15 -26.05
CA THR A 377 -21.43 11.87 -24.75
C THR A 377 -22.94 12.00 -24.88
N VAL A 378 -23.65 10.90 -24.63
CA VAL A 378 -25.11 10.84 -24.53
C VAL A 378 -25.53 11.06 -23.09
N ILE A 379 -26.50 11.95 -22.88
CA ILE A 379 -26.88 12.47 -21.58
C ILE A 379 -28.39 12.31 -21.45
N ARG A 380 -28.84 11.60 -20.41
CA ARG A 380 -30.26 11.19 -20.28
C ARG A 380 -30.82 11.49 -18.90
N GLY A 381 -32.12 11.78 -18.88
CA GLY A 381 -32.91 11.93 -17.67
C GLY A 381 -32.80 13.34 -17.09
N ASN A 382 -33.80 14.17 -17.38
CA ASN A 382 -33.96 15.53 -16.86
C ASN A 382 -32.71 16.40 -17.04
N VAL A 383 -32.25 16.52 -18.28
CA VAL A 383 -31.08 17.32 -18.62
C VAL A 383 -31.33 18.78 -18.28
N TYR A 384 -30.49 19.33 -17.41
CA TYR A 384 -30.49 20.74 -17.04
C TYR A 384 -29.13 21.34 -17.35
N ILE A 385 -29.11 22.42 -18.14
CA ILE A 385 -27.91 23.15 -18.54
C ILE A 385 -27.98 24.54 -17.94
N LYS A 386 -26.90 24.98 -17.28
CA LYS A 386 -26.73 26.30 -16.72
C LYS A 386 -25.48 26.94 -17.29
N ALA A 387 -25.66 28.08 -17.97
CA ALA A 387 -24.58 28.91 -18.47
C ALA A 387 -24.73 30.35 -17.95
N LYS A 388 -23.81 31.23 -18.34
CA LYS A 388 -23.83 32.63 -17.90
C LYS A 388 -25.07 33.36 -18.44
N GLY A 389 -26.06 33.54 -17.56
CA GLY A 389 -27.28 34.30 -17.86
C GLY A 389 -28.35 33.54 -18.65
N SER A 390 -28.21 32.21 -18.81
CA SER A 390 -29.20 31.35 -19.45
C SER A 390 -29.26 29.98 -18.78
N GLN A 391 -30.43 29.36 -18.83
CA GLN A 391 -30.67 28.01 -18.36
C GLN A 391 -31.48 27.25 -19.40
N ALA A 392 -31.18 25.97 -19.62
CA ALA A 392 -31.91 25.13 -20.55
C ALA A 392 -32.32 23.82 -19.89
N MET A 393 -33.45 23.26 -20.33
CA MET A 393 -33.96 21.98 -19.86
C MET A 393 -34.43 21.15 -21.05
N GLY A 394 -34.23 19.84 -20.98
CA GLY A 394 -34.71 18.85 -21.95
C GLY A 394 -34.70 17.44 -21.35
N GLU A 395 -35.17 16.46 -22.10
CA GLU A 395 -35.19 15.05 -21.63
C GLU A 395 -33.88 14.32 -21.91
N TYR A 396 -33.22 14.65 -23.03
CA TYR A 396 -31.94 14.08 -23.42
C TYR A 396 -31.07 15.09 -24.17
N ALA A 397 -29.76 14.87 -24.15
CA ALA A 397 -28.81 15.65 -24.91
C ALA A 397 -27.66 14.79 -25.44
N THR A 398 -27.06 15.20 -26.55
CA THR A 398 -25.82 14.61 -27.07
C THR A 398 -24.77 15.70 -27.22
N TYR A 399 -23.63 15.50 -26.55
CA TYR A 399 -22.44 16.34 -26.72
C TYR A 399 -21.47 15.70 -27.71
N TYR A 400 -21.09 16.44 -28.74
CA TYR A 400 -20.08 16.07 -29.72
C TYR A 400 -18.79 16.83 -29.39
N GLU A 401 -17.73 16.10 -29.04
CA GLU A 401 -16.48 16.69 -28.52
C GLU A 401 -15.72 17.44 -29.62
N LYS A 402 -15.65 16.87 -30.84
CA LYS A 402 -14.97 17.51 -32.00
C LYS A 402 -15.58 18.84 -32.38
N ASP A 403 -16.91 18.90 -32.41
CA ASP A 403 -17.66 20.09 -32.82
C ASP A 403 -17.85 21.06 -31.65
N GLU A 404 -17.53 20.63 -30.43
CA GLU A 404 -17.82 21.32 -29.18
C GLU A 404 -19.28 21.78 -29.08
N THR A 405 -20.22 20.90 -29.45
CA THR A 405 -21.67 21.24 -29.52
C THR A 405 -22.54 20.26 -28.75
N ILE A 406 -23.60 20.78 -28.12
CA ILE A 406 -24.61 19.98 -27.44
C ILE A 406 -25.94 20.13 -28.18
N TYR A 407 -26.55 19.02 -28.55
CA TYR A 407 -27.91 18.97 -29.05
C TYR A 407 -28.84 18.60 -27.91
N LEU A 408 -29.71 19.53 -27.51
CA LEU A 408 -30.71 19.35 -26.46
C LEU A 408 -32.08 19.12 -27.09
N GLU A 409 -32.73 18.05 -26.68
CA GLU A 409 -33.97 17.54 -27.27
C GLU A 409 -34.92 16.99 -26.20
N GLY A 410 -36.10 16.52 -26.63
CA GLY A 410 -37.18 16.08 -25.74
C GLY A 410 -37.81 17.26 -24.99
N ASN A 411 -38.66 17.99 -25.71
CA ASN A 411 -39.35 19.20 -25.22
C ASN A 411 -38.40 20.30 -24.70
N PRO A 412 -37.34 20.67 -25.43
CA PRO A 412 -36.33 21.56 -24.90
C PRO A 412 -36.86 22.98 -24.71
N ARG A 413 -36.42 23.59 -23.61
CA ARG A 413 -36.74 24.99 -23.26
C ARG A 413 -35.50 25.72 -22.79
N VAL A 414 -35.40 27.01 -23.12
CA VAL A 414 -34.37 27.92 -22.61
C VAL A 414 -35.04 29.08 -21.89
N ASP A 415 -34.63 29.33 -20.65
CA ASP A 415 -34.90 30.56 -19.94
C ASP A 415 -33.71 31.51 -20.12
N ARG A 416 -33.98 32.67 -20.71
CA ARG A 416 -33.01 33.77 -20.80
C ARG A 416 -33.63 35.03 -20.21
N ALA A 417 -33.14 35.43 -19.03
CA ALA A 417 -33.60 36.60 -18.31
C ALA A 417 -35.13 36.62 -18.07
N GLY A 418 -35.71 35.46 -17.74
CA GLY A 418 -37.14 35.31 -17.44
C GLY A 418 -38.01 35.05 -18.67
N LYS A 419 -37.45 35.05 -19.89
CA LYS A 419 -38.17 34.71 -21.11
C LYS A 419 -37.93 33.24 -21.45
N ILE A 420 -39.02 32.46 -21.48
CA ILE A 420 -38.98 31.04 -21.83
C ILE A 420 -39.17 30.90 -23.34
N LEU A 421 -38.17 30.32 -24.00
CA LEU A 421 -38.21 29.96 -25.42
C LEU A 421 -38.28 28.44 -25.54
N ARG A 422 -39.17 27.95 -26.39
CA ARG A 422 -39.32 26.52 -26.69
C ARG A 422 -38.98 26.26 -28.16
N ALA A 423 -38.42 25.09 -28.42
CA ALA A 423 -38.13 24.58 -29.76
C ALA A 423 -38.25 23.06 -29.77
N GLY A 424 -38.27 22.43 -30.95
CA GLY A 424 -38.06 20.99 -31.09
C GLY A 424 -36.63 20.57 -30.74
N LYS A 425 -35.66 21.42 -31.09
CA LYS A 425 -34.23 21.19 -30.87
C LYS A 425 -33.51 22.50 -30.52
N ILE A 426 -32.56 22.41 -29.57
CA ILE A 426 -31.70 23.52 -29.17
C ILE A 426 -30.24 23.08 -29.29
N LEU A 427 -29.47 23.80 -30.10
CA LEU A 427 -28.03 23.63 -30.23
C LEU A 427 -27.31 24.56 -29.25
N PHE A 428 -26.44 24.02 -28.40
CA PHE A 428 -25.69 24.76 -27.40
C PHE A 428 -24.19 24.69 -27.66
N TYR A 429 -23.50 25.82 -27.50
CA TYR A 429 -22.05 25.94 -27.55
C TYR A 429 -21.54 26.17 -26.12
N PRO A 430 -21.20 25.11 -25.37
CA PRO A 430 -20.97 25.17 -23.93
C PRO A 430 -19.80 26.06 -23.50
N ARG A 431 -18.78 26.26 -24.34
CA ARG A 431 -17.68 27.19 -24.03
C ARG A 431 -18.05 28.64 -24.24
N GLU A 432 -18.88 28.93 -25.24
CA GLU A 432 -19.37 30.27 -25.54
C GLU A 432 -20.56 30.69 -24.67
N GLY A 433 -21.29 29.72 -24.10
CA GLY A 433 -22.57 29.97 -23.42
C GLY A 433 -23.69 30.41 -24.37
N ARG A 434 -23.56 30.07 -25.66
CA ARG A 434 -24.49 30.46 -26.74
C ARG A 434 -25.44 29.32 -27.07
N ALA A 435 -26.70 29.64 -27.38
CA ALA A 435 -27.72 28.69 -27.81
C ALA A 435 -28.38 29.15 -29.13
N ILE A 436 -28.69 28.21 -30.02
CA ILE A 436 -29.46 28.40 -31.25
C ILE A 436 -30.68 27.49 -31.20
N LEU A 437 -31.87 28.04 -31.46
CA LEU A 437 -33.11 27.28 -31.56
C LEU A 437 -33.35 26.97 -33.04
N THR A 438 -33.43 25.70 -33.42
CA THR A 438 -33.38 25.30 -34.84
C THR A 438 -34.71 24.78 -35.39
N GLU A 439 -35.66 24.40 -34.54
CA GLU A 439 -36.93 23.78 -34.97
C GLU A 439 -38.12 24.37 -34.23
N GLY A 440 -39.07 25.01 -34.93
CA GLY A 440 -40.37 25.43 -34.36
C GLY A 440 -40.27 26.33 -33.13
N VAL A 441 -39.72 27.55 -33.29
CA VAL A 441 -39.52 28.49 -32.17
C VAL A 441 -40.85 29.07 -31.70
N HIS A 442 -41.17 28.87 -30.42
CA HIS A 442 -42.33 29.46 -29.77
C HIS A 442 -41.91 30.19 -28.49
N LEU A 443 -42.39 31.43 -28.33
CA LEU A 443 -42.31 32.15 -27.05
C LEU A 443 -43.36 31.54 -26.11
N GLY A 444 -42.92 31.06 -24.95
CA GLY A 444 -43.82 30.69 -23.87
C GLY A 444 -44.32 31.95 -23.17
N ASN A 445 -45.64 32.06 -23.01
CA ASN A 445 -46.25 33.04 -22.12
C ASN A 445 -46.05 32.65 -20.65
#